data_AF-A0A530Y9H6-F1
#
_entry.id   AF-A0A530Y9H6-F1
#
_cell.length_a   1.000
_cell.length_b   1.000
_cell.length_c   1.000
_cell.angle_alpha   90.00
_cell.angle_beta   90.00
_cell.angle_gamma   90.00
#
_symmetry.space_group_name_H-M   'P 1'
#
loop_
_entity.id
_entity.type
_entity.pdbx_description
1 polymer ?
#
loop_
_entity_poly.entity_id
_entity_poly.type
_entity_poly.pdbx_seq_one_letter_code
_entity_poly.pdbx_strand_id
1 'polypeptide(L)'
;QVVMETPKTVVSAAMANLDPAMGKEIARAVGVNLTHPDKLMYPGTAVTKATLAAYYAAVAERMLPHIQDRPLSLVRDTDGELRQTFFQKHKLPGMPKAIHDGQLEKMSGKESRILWVDDLAGLIAGVQMNVLEFHVWGSLRQQPDLPHRIIFDIDPDEGLGFGDVKQAALDIRGVLEALGLQSWPLLSGGKGVHVVVPLVPEADWEAVKSFCQDFAELLARTDPSRFVANMSKARRKGRMFLD
;
A
#
# COMPACT_ATOMS: atom_id res chain seq x y z
N GLN A 1 9.17 0.32 -9.91
CA GLN A 1 8.46 0.17 -11.19
C GLN A 1 7.11 -0.41 -10.84
N VAL A 2 6.02 0.23 -11.26
CA VAL A 2 4.67 -0.34 -11.08
C VAL A 2 4.57 -1.54 -12.00
N VAL A 3 4.26 -2.72 -11.45
CA VAL A 3 4.11 -3.96 -12.23
C VAL A 3 2.63 -4.17 -12.47
N MET A 4 2.22 -4.11 -13.74
CA MET A 4 0.83 -4.41 -14.13
C MET A 4 0.65 -5.91 -14.23
N GLU A 5 0.00 -6.52 -13.23
CA GLU A 5 -0.43 -7.90 -13.32
C GLU A 5 -1.63 -8.01 -14.29
N THR A 6 -1.53 -8.91 -15.27
CA THR A 6 -2.62 -9.15 -16.23
C THR A 6 -3.42 -10.36 -15.77
N PRO A 7 -4.73 -10.25 -15.54
CA PRO A 7 -5.56 -11.39 -15.18
C PRO A 7 -5.45 -12.50 -16.24
N LYS A 8 -5.15 -13.74 -15.83
CA LYS A 8 -5.12 -14.91 -16.73
C LYS A 8 -6.47 -15.18 -17.39
N THR A 9 -7.55 -14.71 -16.77
CA THR A 9 -8.89 -14.71 -17.32
C THR A 9 -9.33 -13.25 -17.38
N VAL A 10 -9.59 -12.75 -18.59
CA VAL A 10 -10.36 -11.51 -18.75
C VAL A 10 -11.77 -11.85 -18.30
N VAL A 11 -12.01 -11.80 -17.00
CA VAL A 11 -13.37 -11.61 -16.54
C VAL A 11 -13.74 -10.28 -17.17
N SER A 12 -14.73 -10.27 -18.05
CA SER A 12 -15.48 -9.05 -18.26
C SER A 12 -16.13 -8.80 -16.90
N ALA A 13 -15.37 -8.23 -15.96
CA ALA A 13 -15.94 -7.56 -14.84
C ALA A 13 -16.88 -6.61 -15.54
N ALA A 14 -18.20 -6.87 -15.40
CA ALA A 14 -19.18 -5.83 -15.54
C ALA A 14 -18.54 -4.69 -14.76
N MET A 15 -17.98 -3.70 -15.47
CA MET A 15 -17.26 -2.63 -14.82
C MET A 15 -18.24 -2.19 -13.76
N ALA A 16 -17.87 -2.29 -12.48
CA ALA A 16 -18.61 -1.53 -11.47
C ALA A 16 -18.80 -0.17 -12.13
N ASN A 17 -20.05 0.25 -12.35
CA ASN A 17 -20.43 1.34 -13.27
C ASN A 17 -19.78 2.65 -12.80
N LEU A 18 -18.47 2.78 -12.98
CA LEU A 18 -17.63 3.87 -12.53
C LEU A 18 -17.63 4.85 -13.70
N ASP A 19 -18.77 5.54 -13.81
CA ASP A 19 -19.00 6.54 -14.82
C ASP A 19 -17.92 7.65 -14.72
N PRO A 20 -17.13 7.90 -15.78
CA PRO A 20 -16.20 9.03 -15.81
C PRO A 20 -16.87 10.38 -15.51
N ALA A 21 -18.15 10.57 -15.85
CA ALA A 21 -18.87 11.80 -15.52
C ALA A 21 -19.00 11.98 -14.00
N MET A 22 -19.31 10.90 -13.27
CA MET A 22 -19.35 10.89 -11.80
C MET A 22 -18.00 11.30 -11.21
N GLY A 23 -16.89 10.77 -11.75
CA GLY A 23 -15.55 11.14 -11.30
C GLY A 23 -15.24 12.64 -11.47
N LYS A 24 -15.70 13.25 -12.58
CA LYS A 24 -15.58 14.70 -12.82
C LYS A 24 -16.42 15.52 -11.83
N GLU A 25 -17.65 15.09 -11.57
CA GLU A 25 -18.56 15.74 -10.63
C GLU A 25 -18.02 15.69 -9.19
N ILE A 26 -17.59 14.51 -8.73
CA ILE A 26 -17.02 14.32 -7.39
C ILE A 26 -15.79 15.19 -7.21
N ALA A 27 -14.88 15.21 -8.20
CA ALA A 27 -13.70 16.05 -8.10
C ALA A 27 -14.05 17.53 -7.92
N ARG A 28 -15.04 18.06 -8.66
CA ARG A 28 -15.54 19.42 -8.47
C ARG A 28 -16.15 19.62 -7.09
N ALA A 29 -16.96 18.68 -6.61
CA ALA A 29 -17.61 18.74 -5.30
C ALA A 29 -16.60 18.82 -4.15
N VAL A 30 -15.45 18.14 -4.27
CA VAL A 30 -14.35 18.19 -3.29
C VAL A 30 -13.29 19.25 -3.60
N GLY A 31 -13.56 20.18 -4.53
CA GLY A 31 -12.70 21.32 -4.83
C GLY A 31 -11.42 21.00 -5.62
N VAL A 32 -11.37 19.86 -6.31
CA VAL A 32 -10.23 19.44 -7.15
C VAL A 32 -10.56 19.59 -8.64
N ASN A 33 -9.76 20.36 -9.36
CA ASN A 33 -9.87 20.46 -10.81
C ASN A 33 -9.10 19.33 -11.51
N LEU A 34 -9.80 18.37 -12.12
CA LEU A 34 -9.19 17.32 -12.94
C LEU A 34 -8.83 17.84 -14.33
N THR A 35 -7.54 17.96 -14.61
CA THR A 35 -7.05 18.25 -15.97
C THR A 35 -6.83 16.96 -16.75
N HIS A 36 -7.13 16.98 -18.05
CA HIS A 36 -7.10 15.79 -18.92
C HIS A 36 -7.83 14.58 -18.32
N PRO A 37 -9.13 14.73 -17.98
CA PRO A 37 -9.88 13.68 -17.29
C PRO A 37 -10.02 12.39 -18.11
N ASP A 38 -9.96 12.49 -19.43
CA ASP A 38 -10.06 11.35 -20.35
C ASP A 38 -8.70 10.69 -20.61
N LYS A 39 -7.61 11.17 -19.98
CA LYS A 39 -6.28 10.53 -20.03
C LYS A 39 -6.38 9.10 -19.50
N LEU A 40 -5.91 8.14 -20.28
CA LEU A 40 -5.75 6.75 -19.83
C LEU A 40 -4.64 6.67 -18.77
N MET A 41 -4.96 6.08 -17.63
CA MET A 41 -4.03 5.93 -16.50
C MET A 41 -3.23 4.64 -16.57
N TYR A 42 -3.82 3.58 -17.15
CA TYR A 42 -3.22 2.25 -17.24
C TYR A 42 -3.28 1.77 -18.70
N PRO A 43 -2.13 1.59 -19.37
CA PRO A 43 -2.05 1.07 -20.74
C PRO A 43 -2.80 -0.24 -20.92
N GLY A 44 -3.46 -0.40 -22.07
CA GLY A 44 -4.23 -1.62 -22.38
C GLY A 44 -5.56 -1.74 -21.63
N THR A 45 -5.94 -0.73 -20.85
CA THR A 45 -7.25 -0.66 -20.16
C THR A 45 -8.06 0.54 -20.64
N ALA A 46 -9.35 0.59 -20.29
CA ALA A 46 -10.21 1.76 -20.48
C ALA A 46 -10.26 2.70 -19.26
N VAL A 47 -9.37 2.51 -18.27
CA VAL A 47 -9.39 3.29 -17.03
C VAL A 47 -8.82 4.69 -17.30
N THR A 48 -9.70 5.67 -17.35
CA THR A 48 -9.35 7.09 -17.46
C THR A 48 -9.03 7.70 -16.09
N LYS A 49 -8.43 8.89 -16.06
CA LYS A 49 -8.22 9.68 -14.83
C LYS A 49 -9.54 9.92 -14.09
N ALA A 50 -10.61 10.24 -14.83
CA ALA A 50 -11.93 10.44 -14.23
C ALA A 50 -12.53 9.13 -13.69
N THR A 51 -12.36 8.01 -14.39
CA THR A 51 -12.75 6.69 -13.86
C THR A 51 -12.01 6.37 -12.57
N LEU A 52 -10.70 6.67 -12.50
CA LEU A 52 -9.90 6.46 -11.30
C LEU A 52 -10.36 7.36 -10.15
N ALA A 53 -10.76 8.60 -10.42
CA ALA A 53 -11.38 9.47 -9.42
C ALA A 53 -12.70 8.89 -8.88
N ALA A 54 -13.56 8.37 -9.75
CA ALA A 54 -14.79 7.69 -9.34
C ALA A 54 -14.49 6.44 -8.47
N TYR A 55 -13.48 5.66 -8.83
CA TYR A 55 -13.03 4.51 -8.04
C TYR A 55 -12.62 4.91 -6.62
N TYR A 56 -11.73 5.89 -6.48
CA TYR A 56 -11.28 6.34 -5.15
C TYR A 56 -12.43 6.84 -4.29
N ALA A 57 -13.40 7.53 -4.88
CA ALA A 57 -14.60 7.95 -4.16
C ALA A 57 -15.45 6.76 -3.70
N ALA A 58 -15.63 5.73 -4.54
CA ALA A 58 -16.39 4.54 -4.20
C ALA A 58 -15.76 3.72 -3.06
N VAL A 59 -14.43 3.75 -2.91
CA VAL A 59 -13.71 3.03 -1.84
C VAL A 59 -13.32 3.90 -0.65
N ALA A 60 -13.49 5.23 -0.73
CA ALA A 60 -12.96 6.19 0.24
C ALA A 60 -13.40 5.90 1.67
N GLU A 61 -14.68 5.59 1.90
CA GLU A 61 -15.22 5.30 3.23
C GLU A 61 -14.45 4.16 3.93
N ARG A 62 -14.05 3.13 3.18
CA ARG A 62 -13.29 1.98 3.70
C ARG A 62 -11.79 2.23 3.70
N MET A 63 -11.29 3.03 2.75
CA MET A 63 -9.87 3.27 2.56
C MET A 63 -9.31 4.32 3.53
N LEU A 64 -10.05 5.39 3.80
CA LEU A 64 -9.58 6.53 4.61
C LEU A 64 -9.15 6.15 6.03
N PRO A 65 -9.85 5.28 6.78
CA PRO A 65 -9.37 4.84 8.10
C PRO A 65 -7.95 4.24 8.09
N HIS A 66 -7.49 3.72 6.95
CA HIS A 66 -6.16 3.12 6.78
C HIS A 66 -5.11 4.07 6.20
N ILE A 67 -5.49 5.29 5.79
CA ILE A 67 -4.62 6.26 5.08
C ILE A 67 -4.57 7.63 5.74
N GLN A 68 -5.67 8.11 6.30
CA GLN A 68 -5.77 9.46 6.85
C GLN A 68 -4.75 9.69 7.97
N ASP A 69 -4.22 10.92 8.06
CA ASP A 69 -3.25 11.37 9.07
C ASP A 69 -1.93 10.56 9.13
N ARG A 70 -1.64 9.77 8.08
CA ARG A 70 -0.42 8.97 7.99
C ARG A 70 0.61 9.65 7.11
N PRO A 71 1.87 9.71 7.54
CA PRO A 71 2.97 10.02 6.63
C PRO A 71 2.92 9.02 5.46
N LEU A 72 3.01 9.55 4.25
CA LEU A 72 2.93 8.74 3.05
C LEU A 72 3.95 9.16 1.99
N SER A 73 4.24 8.21 1.11
CA SER A 73 4.94 8.43 -0.15
C SER A 73 4.00 8.13 -1.30
N LEU A 74 4.19 8.81 -2.43
CA LEU A 74 3.37 8.65 -3.61
C LEU A 74 4.18 7.98 -4.72
N VAL A 75 3.60 7.01 -5.43
CA VAL A 75 4.15 6.56 -6.72
C VAL A 75 3.36 7.24 -7.81
N ARG A 76 4.07 7.95 -8.68
CA ARG A 76 3.47 8.79 -9.73
C ARG A 76 4.00 8.43 -11.10
N ASP A 77 3.13 8.57 -12.10
CA ASP A 77 3.49 8.52 -13.52
C ASP A 77 3.43 9.93 -14.14
N THR A 78 4.60 10.51 -14.39
CA THR A 78 4.75 11.84 -15.00
C THR A 78 4.67 11.80 -16.51
N ASP A 79 5.23 10.76 -17.12
CA ASP A 79 5.46 10.71 -18.57
C ASP A 79 4.33 9.99 -19.32
N GLY A 80 3.44 9.33 -18.58
CA GLY A 80 2.33 8.56 -19.11
C GLY A 80 2.74 7.14 -19.50
N GLU A 81 1.72 6.30 -19.64
CA GLU A 81 1.83 4.90 -20.04
C GLU A 81 2.70 4.04 -19.11
N LEU A 82 2.89 4.45 -17.85
CA LEU A 82 3.72 3.72 -16.88
C LEU A 82 5.18 3.52 -17.32
N ARG A 83 5.67 4.30 -18.30
CA ARG A 83 7.04 4.18 -18.84
C ARG A 83 8.09 4.53 -17.79
N GLN A 84 7.81 5.57 -17.01
CA GLN A 84 8.66 6.02 -15.92
C GLN A 84 7.80 6.42 -14.73
N THR A 85 7.94 5.65 -13.65
CA THR A 85 7.29 5.93 -12.37
C THR A 85 8.34 6.37 -11.36
N PHE A 86 8.02 7.36 -10.53
CA PHE A 86 8.93 7.81 -9.47
C PHE A 86 8.24 7.86 -8.11
N PHE A 87 9.05 7.68 -7.07
CA PHE A 87 8.63 7.82 -5.67
C PHE A 87 8.78 9.27 -5.23
N GLN A 88 7.69 9.87 -4.76
CA GLN A 88 7.66 11.21 -4.21
C GLN A 88 7.44 11.16 -2.70
N LYS A 89 8.44 11.61 -1.94
CA LYS A 89 8.40 11.68 -0.47
C LYS A 89 8.19 13.09 0.07
N HIS A 90 8.38 14.11 -0.76
CA HIS A 90 8.41 15.51 -0.37
C HIS A 90 7.55 16.36 -1.30
N LYS A 91 7.13 17.52 -0.79
CA LYS A 91 6.38 18.49 -1.58
C LYS A 91 7.20 19.02 -2.75
N LEU A 92 6.54 19.13 -3.90
CA LEU A 92 7.06 19.80 -5.08
C LEU A 92 6.24 21.08 -5.35
N PRO A 93 6.82 22.08 -6.06
CA PRO A 93 6.07 23.24 -6.50
C PRO A 93 4.79 22.85 -7.26
N GLY A 94 3.69 23.53 -6.98
CA GLY A 94 2.41 23.29 -7.66
C GLY A 94 1.60 22.10 -7.14
N MET A 95 1.99 21.45 -6.04
CA MET A 95 1.15 20.43 -5.41
C MET A 95 -0.18 21.01 -4.91
N PRO A 96 -1.32 20.30 -5.12
CA PRO A 96 -2.61 20.68 -4.56
C PRO A 96 -2.56 20.77 -3.04
N LYS A 97 -3.25 21.76 -2.48
CA LYS A 97 -3.29 21.99 -1.01
C LYS A 97 -3.95 20.86 -0.22
N ALA A 98 -4.75 20.02 -0.87
CA ALA A 98 -5.39 18.84 -0.27
C ALA A 98 -4.41 17.69 -0.02
N ILE A 99 -3.19 17.75 -0.56
CA ILE A 99 -2.08 16.90 -0.12
C ILE A 99 -1.21 17.77 0.77
N HIS A 100 -1.25 17.47 2.06
CA HIS A 100 -0.55 18.24 3.07
C HIS A 100 0.93 17.88 3.11
N ASP A 101 1.71 18.80 3.67
CA ASP A 101 3.13 18.62 3.91
C ASP A 101 3.53 19.24 5.24
N GLY A 102 4.60 18.72 5.84
CA GLY A 102 5.06 19.15 7.15
C GLY A 102 6.35 18.47 7.54
N GLN A 103 6.84 18.78 8.73
CA GLN A 103 8.07 18.20 9.29
C GLN A 103 7.71 17.29 10.46
N LEU A 104 8.36 16.13 10.51
CA LEU A 104 8.45 15.31 11.71
C LEU A 104 9.82 15.51 12.34
N GLU A 105 9.84 15.78 13.64
CA GLU A 105 11.03 15.59 14.45
C GLU A 105 11.28 14.09 14.59
N LYS A 106 12.42 13.61 14.10
CA LYS A 106 12.85 12.22 14.35
C LYS A 106 13.54 12.15 15.70
N MET A 107 13.49 10.97 16.33
CA MET A 107 14.33 10.61 17.48
C MET A 107 15.84 10.89 17.26
N SER A 108 16.33 10.90 16.01
CA SER A 108 17.73 11.20 15.68
C SER A 108 18.06 12.68 15.46
N GLY A 109 17.12 13.60 15.76
CA GLY A 109 17.30 15.04 15.57
C GLY A 109 17.31 15.51 14.11
N LYS A 110 17.10 14.61 13.14
CA LYS A 110 16.96 14.95 11.73
C LYS A 110 15.49 15.16 11.38
N GLU A 111 15.11 16.39 11.06
CA GLU A 111 13.80 16.68 10.50
C GLU A 111 13.55 15.85 9.23
N SER A 112 12.34 15.32 9.11
CA SER A 112 11.90 14.65 7.89
C SER A 112 10.63 15.28 7.37
N ARG A 113 10.72 15.79 6.13
CA ARG A 113 9.55 16.30 5.43
C ARG A 113 8.66 15.15 5.00
N ILE A 114 7.40 15.22 5.38
CA ILE A 114 6.38 14.21 5.09
C ILE A 114 5.27 14.79 4.22
N LEU A 115 4.50 13.90 3.61
CA LEU A 115 3.21 14.18 2.99
C LEU A 115 2.13 13.39 3.74
N TRP A 116 0.90 13.89 3.75
CA TRP A 116 -0.28 13.11 4.18
C TRP A 116 -1.54 13.63 3.49
N VAL A 117 -2.63 12.88 3.62
CA VAL A 117 -3.98 13.26 3.19
C VAL A 117 -4.93 13.01 4.35
N ASP A 118 -6.00 13.79 4.43
CA ASP A 118 -6.98 13.68 5.53
C ASP A 118 -8.34 13.17 5.06
N ASP A 119 -8.66 13.31 3.76
CA ASP A 119 -10.00 13.07 3.23
C ASP A 119 -10.00 12.66 1.75
N LEU A 120 -11.20 12.57 1.18
CA LEU A 120 -11.42 12.29 -0.23
C LEU A 120 -10.76 13.34 -1.14
N ALA A 121 -10.76 14.62 -0.77
CA ALA A 121 -10.14 15.67 -1.57
C ALA A 121 -8.63 15.39 -1.75
N GLY A 122 -7.94 14.93 -0.72
CA GLY A 122 -6.55 14.52 -0.79
C GLY A 122 -6.31 13.32 -1.72
N LEU A 123 -7.18 12.31 -1.70
CA LEU A 123 -7.11 11.17 -2.62
C LEU A 123 -7.32 11.62 -4.08
N ILE A 124 -8.34 12.43 -4.35
CA ILE A 124 -8.64 12.93 -5.71
C ILE A 124 -7.55 13.90 -6.19
N ALA A 125 -6.96 14.69 -5.31
CA ALA A 125 -5.79 15.50 -5.62
C ALA A 125 -4.58 14.63 -6.04
N GLY A 126 -4.40 13.47 -5.40
CA GLY A 126 -3.43 12.46 -5.84
C GLY A 126 -3.72 11.98 -7.25
N VAL A 127 -4.97 11.61 -7.56
CA VAL A 127 -5.39 11.22 -8.92
C VAL A 127 -5.08 12.32 -9.94
N GLN A 128 -5.37 13.57 -9.60
CA GLN A 128 -5.06 14.71 -10.46
C GLN A 128 -3.57 14.81 -10.78
N MET A 129 -2.73 14.50 -9.80
CA MET A 129 -1.27 14.45 -9.91
C MET A 129 -0.72 13.17 -10.59
N ASN A 130 -1.59 12.31 -11.13
CA ASN A 130 -1.25 10.99 -11.66
C ASN A 130 -0.59 10.07 -10.61
N VAL A 131 -1.02 10.15 -9.34
CA VAL A 131 -0.66 9.16 -8.33
C VAL A 131 -1.35 7.84 -8.66
N LEU A 132 -0.57 6.77 -8.64
CA LEU A 132 -1.00 5.39 -8.85
C LEU A 132 -1.08 4.62 -7.53
N GLU A 133 -0.17 4.90 -6.60
CA GLU A 133 -0.08 4.19 -5.33
C GLU A 133 0.17 5.16 -4.16
N PHE A 134 -0.51 4.91 -3.05
CA PHE A 134 -0.34 5.60 -1.78
C PHE A 134 0.38 4.65 -0.80
N HIS A 135 1.62 4.97 -0.47
CA HIS A 135 2.46 4.17 0.43
C HIS A 135 2.49 4.80 1.81
N VAL A 136 1.71 4.25 2.73
CA VAL A 136 1.48 4.81 4.06
C VAL A 136 2.37 4.17 5.13
N TRP A 137 2.84 4.97 6.07
CA TRP A 137 3.53 4.48 7.26
C TRP A 137 2.59 3.63 8.14
N GLY A 138 3.19 2.74 8.94
CA GLY A 138 2.49 1.95 9.95
C GLY A 138 2.24 2.68 11.27
N SER A 139 2.50 3.99 11.32
CA SER A 139 2.20 4.91 12.42
C SER A 139 1.41 6.13 11.92
N LEU A 140 0.79 6.86 12.85
CA LEU A 140 0.17 8.17 12.59
C LEU A 140 1.22 9.28 12.69
N ARG A 141 1.02 10.42 12.02
CA ARG A 141 2.02 11.50 12.05
C ARG A 141 2.21 12.11 13.44
N GLN A 142 1.17 12.08 14.27
CA GLN A 142 1.20 12.62 15.64
C GLN A 142 1.98 11.73 16.61
N GLN A 143 2.13 10.44 16.28
CA GLN A 143 2.84 9.46 17.08
C GLN A 143 3.73 8.62 16.15
N PRO A 144 4.71 9.25 15.48
CA PRO A 144 5.42 8.63 14.37
C PRO A 144 6.28 7.44 14.83
N ASP A 145 6.68 7.42 16.10
CA ASP A 145 7.52 6.38 16.71
C ASP A 145 6.72 5.19 17.26
N LEU A 146 5.39 5.30 17.32
CA LEU A 146 4.50 4.27 17.86
C LEU A 146 3.66 3.64 16.73
N PRO A 147 4.08 2.50 16.16
CA PRO A 147 3.27 1.76 15.20
C PRO A 147 1.93 1.32 15.80
N HIS A 148 0.89 1.37 14.98
CA HIS A 148 -0.43 0.79 15.30
C HIS A 148 -0.74 -0.40 14.37
N ARG A 149 0.24 -0.86 13.57
CA ARG A 149 0.11 -2.10 12.78
C ARG A 149 1.45 -2.75 12.48
N ILE A 150 1.44 -4.08 12.42
CA ILE A 150 2.47 -4.91 11.81
C ILE A 150 1.97 -5.35 10.44
N ILE A 151 2.90 -5.46 9.49
CA ILE A 151 2.65 -6.07 8.19
C ILE A 151 3.72 -7.12 8.01
N PHE A 152 3.30 -8.37 7.88
CA PHE A 152 4.15 -9.44 7.37
C PHE A 152 3.97 -9.51 5.86
N ASP A 153 5.01 -9.19 5.10
CA ASP A 153 4.97 -9.27 3.65
C ASP A 153 5.43 -10.65 3.18
N ILE A 154 4.55 -11.32 2.43
CA ILE A 154 4.79 -12.68 1.96
C ILE A 154 5.21 -12.61 0.50
N ASP A 155 6.52 -12.71 0.29
CA ASP A 155 7.15 -12.73 -1.02
C ASP A 155 7.50 -14.16 -1.45
N PRO A 156 6.83 -14.71 -2.49
CA PRO A 156 7.17 -16.02 -3.02
C PRO A 156 8.45 -15.98 -3.87
N ASP A 157 9.25 -17.05 -3.78
CA ASP A 157 10.26 -17.36 -4.80
C ASP A 157 9.60 -17.58 -6.17
N GLU A 158 10.35 -17.40 -7.27
CA GLU A 158 9.82 -17.51 -8.65
C GLU A 158 9.16 -18.87 -8.95
N GLY A 159 9.57 -19.92 -8.24
CA GLY A 159 8.99 -21.27 -8.38
C GLY A 159 7.67 -21.49 -7.65
N LEU A 160 7.20 -20.54 -6.83
CA LEU A 160 6.01 -20.70 -5.99
C LEU A 160 4.80 -19.96 -6.57
N GLY A 161 3.64 -20.61 -6.51
CA GLY A 161 2.39 -20.07 -7.02
C GLY A 161 1.62 -19.29 -5.96
N PHE A 162 0.59 -18.55 -6.39
CA PHE A 162 -0.31 -17.85 -5.46
C PHE A 162 -1.04 -18.79 -4.49
N GLY A 163 -1.18 -20.08 -4.83
CA GLY A 163 -1.68 -21.10 -3.91
C GLY A 163 -0.79 -21.24 -2.66
N ASP A 164 0.53 -21.25 -2.85
CA ASP A 164 1.52 -21.34 -1.78
C ASP A 164 1.50 -20.08 -0.90
N VAL A 165 1.34 -18.90 -1.51
CA VAL A 165 1.19 -17.61 -0.81
C VAL A 165 -0.04 -17.60 0.10
N LYS A 166 -1.19 -18.08 -0.41
CA LYS A 166 -2.41 -18.19 0.41
C LYS A 166 -2.22 -19.13 1.59
N GLN A 167 -1.58 -20.28 1.37
CA GLN A 167 -1.32 -21.22 2.46
C GLN A 167 -0.37 -20.62 3.49
N ALA A 168 0.70 -19.95 3.07
CA ALA A 168 1.60 -19.23 3.96
C ALA A 168 0.87 -18.17 4.80
N ALA A 169 -0.04 -17.40 4.20
CA ALA A 169 -0.84 -16.41 4.92
C ALA A 169 -1.75 -17.05 5.99
N LEU A 170 -2.33 -18.21 5.70
CA LEU A 170 -3.13 -18.98 6.67
C LEU A 170 -2.27 -19.52 7.81
N ASP A 171 -1.07 -20.00 7.52
CA ASP A 171 -0.14 -20.52 8.53
C ASP A 171 0.33 -19.39 9.48
N ILE A 172 0.71 -18.23 8.92
CA ILE A 172 1.06 -17.03 9.69
C ILE A 172 -0.11 -16.60 10.58
N ARG A 173 -1.33 -16.58 10.03
CA ARG A 173 -2.54 -16.27 10.82
C ARG A 173 -2.72 -17.24 11.98
N GLY A 174 -2.52 -18.54 11.78
CA GLY A 174 -2.65 -19.55 12.83
C GLY A 174 -1.65 -19.34 13.98
N VAL A 175 -0.40 -19.00 13.67
CA VAL A 175 0.61 -18.69 14.70
C VAL A 175 0.28 -17.40 15.45
N LEU A 176 -0.15 -16.35 14.73
CA LEU A 176 -0.59 -15.10 15.35
C LEU A 176 -1.79 -15.31 16.28
N GLU A 177 -2.78 -16.10 15.85
CA GLU A 177 -3.96 -16.43 16.65
C GLU A 177 -3.59 -17.19 17.93
N ALA A 178 -2.63 -18.12 17.85
CA ALA A 178 -2.09 -18.82 19.02
C ALA A 178 -1.36 -17.88 20.01
N LEU A 179 -0.85 -16.74 19.53
CA LEU A 179 -0.25 -15.68 20.35
C LEU A 179 -1.29 -14.65 20.83
N GLY A 180 -2.59 -14.84 20.51
CA GLY A 180 -3.66 -13.92 20.86
C GLY A 180 -3.75 -12.68 19.96
N LEU A 181 -3.07 -12.68 18.81
CA LEU A 181 -3.04 -11.57 17.86
C LEU A 181 -4.03 -11.83 16.71
N GLN A 182 -4.95 -10.88 16.50
CA GLN A 182 -5.85 -10.90 15.35
C GLN A 182 -5.13 -10.40 14.10
N SER A 183 -5.42 -10.98 12.94
CA SER A 183 -4.81 -10.55 11.67
C SER A 183 -5.77 -10.63 10.49
N TRP A 184 -5.51 -9.80 9.48
CA TRP A 184 -6.28 -9.75 8.25
C TRP A 184 -5.40 -9.81 7.00
N PRO A 185 -5.82 -10.55 5.96
CA PRO A 185 -5.12 -10.55 4.69
C PRO A 185 -5.44 -9.26 3.90
N LEU A 186 -4.40 -8.67 3.31
CA LEU A 186 -4.50 -7.60 2.33
C LEU A 186 -3.73 -8.04 1.07
N LEU A 187 -4.42 -8.13 -0.05
CA LEU A 187 -3.75 -8.42 -1.33
C LEU A 187 -2.86 -7.24 -1.71
N SER A 188 -1.60 -7.50 -2.08
CA SER A 188 -0.65 -6.42 -2.40
C SER A 188 -0.92 -5.76 -3.75
N GLY A 189 -1.72 -6.40 -4.61
CA GLY A 189 -1.93 -6.01 -6.01
C GLY A 189 -0.87 -6.55 -6.97
N GLY A 190 0.20 -7.15 -6.44
CA GLY A 190 1.20 -7.92 -7.18
C GLY A 190 1.03 -9.42 -6.96
N LYS A 191 2.13 -10.10 -6.60
CA LYS A 191 2.18 -11.56 -6.42
C LYS A 191 1.96 -12.04 -4.98
N GLY A 192 2.03 -11.12 -4.02
CA GLY A 192 2.09 -11.41 -2.58
C GLY A 192 0.80 -11.14 -1.83
N VAL A 193 0.83 -11.42 -0.52
CA VAL A 193 -0.22 -11.09 0.44
C VAL A 193 0.43 -10.48 1.66
N HIS A 194 -0.08 -9.34 2.10
CA HIS A 194 0.25 -8.76 3.40
C HIS A 194 -0.64 -9.38 4.46
N VAL A 195 -0.06 -9.90 5.54
CA VAL A 195 -0.82 -10.25 6.75
C VAL A 195 -0.68 -9.10 7.74
N VAL A 196 -1.78 -8.39 7.96
CA VAL A 196 -1.80 -7.16 8.75
C VAL A 196 -2.32 -7.44 10.16
N VAL A 197 -1.55 -7.06 11.17
CA VAL A 197 -1.90 -7.15 12.59
C VAL A 197 -2.11 -5.74 13.12
N PRO A 198 -3.29 -5.39 13.68
CA PRO A 198 -3.47 -4.10 14.33
C PRO A 198 -2.73 -4.11 15.67
N LEU A 199 -2.18 -2.97 16.06
CA LEU A 199 -1.56 -2.80 17.37
C LEU A 199 -2.21 -1.64 18.11
N VAL A 200 -2.29 -1.77 19.44
CA VAL A 200 -2.37 -0.62 20.32
C VAL A 200 -0.99 0.04 20.32
N PRO A 201 -0.86 1.36 20.08
CA PRO A 201 0.43 2.04 19.93
C PRO A 201 1.13 2.24 21.28
N GLU A 202 1.60 1.17 21.90
CA GLU A 202 2.31 1.16 23.20
C GLU A 202 3.77 0.71 23.07
N ALA A 203 4.12 0.06 21.96
CA ALA A 203 5.46 -0.40 21.65
C ALA A 203 6.06 0.44 20.51
N ASP A 204 7.34 0.77 20.61
CA ASP A 204 8.05 1.50 19.56
C ASP A 204 8.46 0.58 18.39
N TRP A 205 9.05 1.19 17.36
CA TRP A 205 9.54 0.46 16.20
C TRP A 205 10.62 -0.58 16.51
N GLU A 206 11.43 -0.40 17.54
CA GLU A 206 12.49 -1.36 17.89
C GLU A 206 11.88 -2.63 18.47
N ALA A 207 10.98 -2.48 19.45
CA ALA A 207 10.25 -3.60 20.04
C ALA A 207 9.41 -4.35 18.99
N VAL A 208 8.69 -3.64 18.14
CA VAL A 208 7.87 -4.26 17.07
C VAL A 208 8.74 -4.99 16.06
N LYS A 209 9.88 -4.44 15.65
CA LYS A 209 10.82 -5.12 14.74
C LYS A 209 11.41 -6.38 15.36
N SER A 210 11.79 -6.33 16.64
CA SER A 210 12.29 -7.50 17.35
C SER A 210 11.25 -8.62 17.35
N PHE A 211 10.00 -8.29 17.66
CA PHE A 211 8.91 -9.27 17.60
C PHE A 211 8.75 -9.87 16.19
N CYS A 212 8.75 -9.06 15.14
CA CYS A 212 8.65 -9.56 13.77
C CYS A 212 9.81 -10.50 13.41
N GLN A 213 11.04 -10.16 13.82
CA GLN A 213 12.21 -10.98 13.57
C GLN A 213 12.09 -12.33 14.30
N ASP A 214 11.75 -12.32 15.58
CA ASP A 214 11.57 -13.55 16.37
C ASP A 214 10.45 -14.42 15.79
N PHE A 215 9.36 -13.81 15.32
CA PHE A 215 8.25 -14.49 14.66
C PHE A 215 8.69 -15.16 13.35
N ALA A 216 9.43 -14.44 12.50
CA ALA A 216 9.96 -14.97 11.24
C ALA A 216 10.93 -16.13 11.50
N GLU A 217 11.80 -15.99 12.50
CA GLU A 217 12.72 -17.05 12.92
C GLU A 217 11.98 -18.28 13.46
N LEU A 218 10.93 -18.10 14.25
CA LEU A 218 10.09 -19.19 14.75
C LEU A 218 9.46 -19.97 13.59
N LEU A 219 8.87 -19.29 12.60
CA LEU A 219 8.29 -19.94 11.42
C LEU A 219 9.35 -20.70 10.62
N ALA A 220 10.51 -20.08 10.38
CA ALA A 220 11.60 -20.71 9.65
C ALA A 220 12.21 -21.92 10.39
N ARG A 221 12.16 -21.96 11.72
CA ARG A 221 12.57 -23.13 12.52
C ARG A 221 11.50 -24.22 12.53
N THR A 222 10.23 -23.83 12.55
CA THR A 222 9.09 -24.76 12.61
C THR A 222 8.87 -25.49 11.28
N ASP A 223 8.97 -24.76 10.16
CA ASP A 223 8.88 -25.33 8.81
C ASP A 223 9.99 -24.75 7.91
N PRO A 224 11.24 -25.23 8.08
CA PRO A 224 12.39 -24.76 7.31
C PRO A 224 12.33 -25.12 5.82
N SER A 225 11.43 -26.03 5.45
CA SER A 225 11.21 -26.45 4.06
C SER A 225 10.41 -25.43 3.26
N ARG A 226 9.57 -24.64 3.93
CA ARG A 226 8.69 -23.65 3.30
C ARG A 226 9.04 -22.20 3.65
N PHE A 227 9.61 -21.92 4.82
CA PHE A 227 9.91 -20.56 5.25
C PHE A 227 11.40 -20.27 5.41
N VAL A 228 11.78 -19.02 5.20
CA VAL A 228 13.13 -18.52 5.48
C VAL A 228 13.08 -17.10 6.05
N ALA A 229 13.77 -16.87 7.16
CA ALA A 229 13.86 -15.57 7.83
C ALA A 229 15.11 -14.75 7.41
N ASN A 230 16.05 -15.34 6.64
CA ASN A 230 17.29 -14.67 6.27
C ASN A 230 17.24 -13.99 4.90
N MET A 231 17.94 -12.85 4.80
CA MET A 231 17.89 -11.96 3.66
C MET A 231 18.63 -12.44 2.41
N SER A 232 19.44 -13.50 2.47
CA SER A 232 20.22 -13.89 1.29
C SER A 232 19.33 -14.57 0.25
N LYS A 233 19.18 -13.91 -0.92
CA LYS A 233 18.36 -14.42 -2.05
C LYS A 233 18.71 -15.87 -2.43
N ALA A 234 19.98 -16.26 -2.33
CA ALA A 234 20.43 -17.63 -2.61
C ALA A 234 19.77 -18.70 -1.73
N ARG A 235 19.35 -18.34 -0.50
CA ARG A 235 18.65 -19.24 0.41
C ARG A 235 17.13 -19.23 0.22
N ARG A 236 16.58 -18.40 -0.67
CA ARG A 236 15.13 -18.29 -0.87
C ARG A 236 14.56 -19.29 -1.89
N LYS A 237 15.40 -19.97 -2.67
CA LYS A 237 14.96 -20.91 -3.72
C LYS A 237 13.96 -21.94 -3.19
N GLY A 238 12.75 -21.95 -3.75
CA GLY A 238 11.66 -22.86 -3.37
C GLY A 238 11.03 -22.60 -2.00
N ARG A 239 11.27 -21.43 -1.38
CA ARG A 239 10.75 -21.05 -0.06
C ARG A 239 10.13 -19.67 -0.05
N MET A 240 9.27 -19.40 0.93
CA MET A 240 8.67 -18.12 1.21
C MET A 240 9.62 -17.31 2.10
N PHE A 241 9.94 -16.10 1.66
CA PHE A 241 10.62 -15.12 2.50
C PHE A 241 9.56 -14.31 3.24
N LEU A 242 9.72 -14.19 4.56
CA LEU A 242 8.88 -13.33 5.39
C LEU A 242 9.67 -12.04 5.67
N ASP A 243 9.28 -10.95 5.01
CA ASP A 243 9.83 -9.60 5.25
C ASP A 243 9.07 -8.88 6.39
#